data_AF-A0A9N8F129-F1
#
_entry.id   AF-A0A9N8F129-F1
#
_cell.length_a   1.000
_cell.length_b   1.000
_cell.length_c   1.000
_cell.angle_alpha   90.00
_cell.angle_beta   90.00
_cell.angle_gamma   90.00
#
_symmetry.space_group_name_H-M   'P 1'
#
loop_
_entity.id
_entity.type
_entity.pdbx_description
1 polymer ?
#
loop_
_entity_poly.entity_id
_entity_poly.type
_entity_poly.pdbx_seq_one_letter_code
_entity_poly.pdbx_strand_id
1 'polypeptide(L)'
;MRISSLALVGLISTLFCEVQSFVPGHLAPQTKPTAFVVKSTPVKDDTETETAKASAMTSEDEAVLFGGQSSSNFDYPSQRMNRSAGGQPDNSVQLNSLDYASDPLINKLRTVRDTLTNCPELWAQLADLCPERRALLDEHMCDEKIDLNFSQMNTVVQKSATVFADLGIQKGKNVAVLGENSARWLMVDHGIQMAGGASAVRGADAPIDELLYIYEHSDSAGVAVVQGPRLLQKLIKHAKATGLENLGLQNDSYGPVKTILLMHREKKSDEDIAKLAAEAGVEIKVFGDLLDAASPLDPSRRPSLGHSDIATIVYTSGTTGRPKGVMLFWKL
;
A
#
# COMPACT_ATOMS: atom_id res chain seq x y z
N MET A 1 -1.11 7.74 13.96
CA MET A 1 -1.83 6.57 13.43
C MET A 1 -1.87 5.48 14.51
N ARG A 2 -2.90 5.44 15.37
CA ARG A 2 -3.15 4.24 16.19
C ARG A 2 -3.95 3.27 15.33
N ILE A 3 -3.28 2.64 14.37
CA ILE A 3 -3.68 1.26 14.05
C ILE A 3 -3.55 0.55 15.39
N SER A 4 -4.57 -0.22 15.79
CA SER A 4 -4.39 -1.32 16.73
C SER A 4 -3.37 -2.29 16.10
N SER A 5 -2.09 -1.87 16.12
CA SER A 5 -0.95 -2.57 15.57
C SER A 5 -0.87 -3.96 16.20
N LEU A 6 -1.24 -4.12 17.46
CA LEU A 6 -1.37 -5.44 18.09
C LEU A 6 -2.53 -6.30 17.60
N ALA A 7 -3.57 -5.77 16.96
CA ALA A 7 -4.67 -6.58 16.43
C ALA A 7 -4.36 -7.11 15.02
N LEU A 8 -3.71 -6.30 14.18
CA LEU A 8 -3.31 -6.72 12.82
C LEU A 8 -1.97 -7.47 12.84
N VAL A 9 -0.96 -7.00 13.59
CA VAL A 9 0.28 -7.78 13.84
C VAL A 9 -0.03 -9.00 14.71
N GLY A 10 -1.01 -8.92 15.61
CA GLY A 10 -1.51 -10.08 16.36
C GLY A 10 -2.16 -11.11 15.44
N LEU A 11 -3.16 -10.73 14.61
CA LEU A 11 -3.76 -11.65 13.65
C LEU A 11 -2.72 -12.26 12.70
N ILE A 12 -1.76 -11.46 12.22
CA ILE A 12 -0.68 -11.92 11.34
C ILE A 12 0.27 -12.84 12.11
N SER A 13 0.67 -12.52 13.34
CA SER A 13 1.62 -13.35 14.10
C SER A 13 1.03 -14.70 14.54
N THR A 14 -0.27 -14.79 14.84
CA THR A 14 -0.95 -16.08 15.09
C THR A 14 -1.25 -16.87 13.81
N LEU A 15 -1.12 -16.26 12.64
CA LEU A 15 -1.28 -16.90 11.32
C LEU A 15 0.04 -17.46 10.76
N PHE A 16 1.20 -17.09 11.31
CA PHE A 16 2.53 -17.35 10.69
C PHE A 16 3.58 -18.06 11.58
N CYS A 17 3.22 -18.62 12.73
CA CYS A 17 4.20 -19.32 13.58
C CYS A 17 4.17 -20.85 13.36
N GLU A 18 5.03 -21.35 12.47
CA GLU A 18 5.55 -22.72 12.55
C GLU A 18 7.08 -22.66 12.71
N VAL A 19 7.54 -22.94 13.93
CA VAL A 19 8.93 -23.26 14.21
C VAL A 19 9.12 -24.72 13.82
N GLN A 20 9.65 -24.99 12.62
CA GLN A 20 10.11 -26.33 12.28
C GLN A 20 11.41 -26.62 13.04
N SER A 21 11.31 -27.54 14.00
CA SER A 21 12.45 -28.20 14.62
C SER A 21 13.10 -29.15 13.61
N PHE A 22 14.41 -29.00 13.46
CA PHE A 22 15.25 -29.73 12.49
C PHE A 22 15.54 -31.15 13.01
N VAL A 23 15.15 -32.19 12.28
CA VAL A 23 15.67 -33.57 12.44
C VAL A 23 16.21 -34.03 11.08
N PRO A 24 17.45 -34.53 10.97
CA PRO A 24 18.06 -34.84 9.67
C PRO A 24 17.76 -36.28 9.22
N GLY A 25 17.25 -36.44 7.99
CA GLY A 25 17.03 -37.76 7.40
C GLY A 25 16.70 -37.75 5.90
N HIS A 26 17.75 -37.87 5.07
CA HIS A 26 17.88 -38.55 3.76
C HIS A 26 16.80 -38.45 2.64
N LEU A 27 17.32 -38.03 1.46
CA LEU A 27 17.04 -38.46 0.06
C LEU A 27 16.16 -37.60 -0.91
N ALA A 28 16.90 -36.89 -1.78
CA ALA A 28 16.77 -36.74 -3.25
C ALA A 28 15.75 -35.75 -3.89
N PRO A 29 16.07 -35.17 -5.07
CA PRO A 29 15.77 -33.78 -5.38
C PRO A 29 14.53 -33.58 -6.28
N GLN A 30 13.80 -32.48 -6.06
CA GLN A 30 12.86 -31.94 -7.03
C GLN A 30 13.08 -30.42 -7.18
N THR A 31 13.44 -30.06 -8.40
CA THR A 31 13.54 -28.75 -9.06
C THR A 31 13.10 -27.49 -8.31
N LYS A 32 14.04 -26.55 -8.13
CA LYS A 32 13.80 -25.16 -7.73
C LYS A 32 13.06 -24.37 -8.83
N PRO A 33 12.05 -23.54 -8.53
CA PRO A 33 11.54 -22.56 -9.48
C PRO A 33 12.48 -21.36 -9.59
N THR A 34 12.81 -21.01 -10.83
CA THR A 34 13.73 -19.94 -11.23
C THR A 34 13.06 -18.57 -11.08
N ALA A 35 13.67 -17.65 -10.34
CA ALA A 35 13.30 -16.23 -10.36
C ALA A 35 13.72 -15.63 -11.71
N PHE A 36 12.78 -15.04 -12.45
CA PHE A 36 13.09 -14.31 -13.67
C PHE A 36 13.51 -12.88 -13.32
N VAL A 37 14.82 -12.63 -13.42
CA VAL A 37 15.40 -11.30 -13.43
C VAL A 37 15.68 -10.95 -14.89
N VAL A 38 15.07 -9.89 -15.40
CA VAL A 38 15.44 -9.32 -16.71
C VAL A 38 16.82 -8.68 -16.56
N LYS A 39 17.84 -9.20 -17.27
CA LYS A 39 19.19 -8.62 -17.30
C LYS A 39 19.40 -7.86 -18.61
N SER A 40 19.88 -6.62 -18.52
CA SER A 40 20.45 -5.88 -19.65
C SER A 40 21.99 -6.06 -19.69
N THR A 41 22.53 -6.02 -20.92
CA THR A 41 23.95 -6.20 -21.28
C THR A 41 24.86 -5.07 -20.76
N PRO A 42 26.14 -5.36 -20.43
CA PRO A 42 27.05 -4.37 -19.87
C PRO A 42 27.70 -3.52 -20.97
N VAL A 43 27.76 -2.21 -20.75
CA VAL A 43 28.67 -1.29 -21.44
C VAL A 43 29.87 -1.07 -20.50
N LYS A 44 31.08 -1.22 -21.03
CA LYS A 44 32.34 -0.87 -20.36
C LYS A 44 32.49 0.65 -20.35
N ASP A 45 32.88 1.23 -19.22
CA ASP A 45 34.20 1.86 -19.12
C ASP A 45 34.54 2.29 -17.68
N ASP A 46 35.79 2.00 -17.36
CA ASP A 46 36.82 2.76 -16.67
C ASP A 46 36.62 3.41 -15.28
N THR A 47 37.66 3.16 -14.51
CA THR A 47 38.00 3.52 -13.14
C THR A 47 37.93 5.01 -12.81
N GLU A 48 37.41 5.34 -11.62
CA GLU A 48 38.14 6.12 -10.61
C GLU A 48 37.53 5.91 -9.21
N THR A 49 38.39 5.56 -8.27
CA THR A 49 38.11 5.30 -6.86
C THR A 49 37.99 6.60 -6.06
N GLU A 50 36.85 6.82 -5.40
CA GLU A 50 36.77 7.68 -4.21
C GLU A 50 35.98 6.96 -3.11
N THR A 51 36.68 6.59 -2.05
CA THR A 51 36.13 6.00 -0.83
C THR A 51 35.47 7.07 0.04
N ALA A 52 34.14 7.11 0.06
CA ALA A 52 33.37 7.84 1.07
C ALA A 52 32.76 6.85 2.09
N LYS A 53 33.11 7.02 3.37
CA LYS A 53 32.67 6.21 4.50
C LYS A 53 31.16 6.29 4.69
N ALA A 54 30.49 5.13 4.73
CA ALA A 54 29.11 5.02 5.20
C ALA A 54 29.06 5.23 6.73
N SER A 55 28.23 6.15 7.19
CA SER A 55 27.89 6.31 8.62
C SER A 55 26.67 5.43 8.92
N ALA A 56 26.78 4.57 9.94
CA ALA A 56 25.65 3.81 10.46
C ALA A 56 24.72 4.74 11.27
N MET A 57 23.40 4.56 11.13
CA MET A 57 22.36 5.30 11.87
C MET A 57 22.45 5.03 13.38
N THR A 58 22.17 6.05 14.19
CA THR A 58 22.21 5.96 15.65
C THR A 58 20.82 5.67 16.21
N SER A 59 20.75 5.22 17.47
CA SER A 59 19.50 4.91 18.18
C SER A 59 18.53 6.09 18.34
N GLU A 60 18.99 7.31 18.07
CA GLU A 60 18.13 8.51 18.04
C GLU A 60 17.32 8.61 16.74
N ASP A 61 17.83 8.06 15.63
CA ASP A 61 17.14 8.04 14.34
C ASP A 61 15.93 7.07 14.35
N GLU A 62 15.97 6.00 15.16
CA GLU A 62 14.84 5.08 15.35
C GLU A 62 13.67 5.72 16.12
N ALA A 63 13.95 6.62 17.07
CA ALA A 63 12.94 7.25 17.92
C ALA A 63 12.05 8.24 17.15
N VAL A 64 12.56 8.81 16.06
CA VAL A 64 11.82 9.73 15.18
C VAL A 64 10.90 8.97 14.21
N LEU A 65 11.28 7.77 13.77
CA LEU A 65 10.50 6.94 12.84
C LEU A 65 9.33 6.20 13.48
N PHE A 66 9.41 5.86 14.77
CA PHE A 66 8.40 5.04 15.45
C PHE A 66 7.66 5.73 16.61
N GLY A 67 7.79 7.05 16.74
CA GLY A 67 6.94 7.86 17.61
C GLY A 67 7.25 7.71 19.10
N GLY A 68 8.18 8.55 19.57
CA GLY A 68 8.38 8.80 20.99
C GLY A 68 7.15 9.44 21.66
N GLN A 69 6.69 8.75 22.71
CA GLN A 69 5.94 9.17 23.92
C GLN A 69 4.80 10.19 23.79
N SER A 70 3.56 9.72 23.93
CA SER A 70 2.52 10.46 24.64
C SER A 70 1.71 9.56 25.57
N SER A 71 1.76 9.92 26.85
CA SER A 71 1.06 9.33 27.99
C SER A 71 -0.44 9.65 27.93
N SER A 72 -1.29 8.61 27.98
CA SER A 72 -2.62 8.73 28.56
C SER A 72 -2.98 7.44 29.31
N ASN A 73 -3.37 7.63 30.56
CA ASN A 73 -3.49 6.62 31.61
C ASN A 73 -4.46 5.48 31.25
N PHE A 74 -3.96 4.25 31.32
CA PHE A 74 -4.76 3.07 31.60
C PHE A 74 -4.31 2.51 32.95
N ASP A 75 -5.22 2.49 33.91
CA ASP A 75 -4.99 1.93 35.25
C ASP A 75 -4.69 0.44 35.15
N TYR A 76 -3.46 0.06 35.53
CA TYR A 76 -3.14 -1.28 35.97
C TYR A 76 -2.67 -1.21 37.44
N PRO A 77 -3.06 -2.17 38.29
CA PRO A 77 -2.66 -2.18 39.69
C PRO A 77 -1.13 -2.26 39.80
N SER A 78 -0.56 -1.30 40.54
CA SER A 78 0.87 -1.08 40.66
C SER A 78 1.54 -2.14 41.53
N GLN A 79 2.37 -2.98 40.92
CA GLN A 79 3.49 -3.61 41.62
C GLN A 79 4.80 -3.02 41.10
N ARG A 80 5.35 -2.10 41.89
CA ARG A 80 6.69 -1.54 41.71
C ARG A 80 7.71 -2.66 42.00
N MET A 81 8.36 -3.21 40.97
CA MET A 81 9.59 -3.99 41.15
C MET A 81 10.81 -3.08 40.99
N ASN A 82 11.61 -2.99 42.05
CA ASN A 82 12.92 -2.35 42.06
C ASN A 82 13.85 -3.05 41.06
N ARG A 83 14.47 -2.27 40.16
CA ARG A 83 15.55 -2.75 39.30
C ARG A 83 16.85 -2.77 40.09
N SER A 84 17.33 -3.96 40.42
CA SER A 84 18.71 -4.19 40.84
C SER A 84 19.20 -5.53 40.28
N ALA A 85 20.25 -5.42 39.47
CA ALA A 85 21.29 -6.40 39.12
C ALA A 85 20.91 -7.77 38.53
N GLY A 86 21.36 -8.00 37.29
CA GLY A 86 21.97 -9.25 36.84
C GLY A 86 21.12 -10.52 36.86
N GLY A 87 20.11 -10.62 36.00
CA GLY A 87 19.48 -11.89 35.65
C GLY A 87 19.18 -11.91 34.16
N GLN A 88 19.53 -12.99 33.46
CA GLN A 88 18.98 -13.25 32.12
C GLN A 88 17.45 -13.16 32.22
N PRO A 89 16.76 -12.59 31.22
CA PRO A 89 15.31 -12.55 31.24
C PRO A 89 14.83 -14.00 31.32
N ASP A 90 14.11 -14.30 32.40
CA ASP A 90 13.48 -15.58 32.57
C ASP A 90 12.38 -15.70 31.52
N ASN A 91 12.66 -16.44 30.45
CA ASN A 91 11.70 -16.78 29.41
C ASN A 91 10.62 -17.77 29.91
N SER A 92 10.52 -18.00 31.23
CA SER A 92 9.44 -18.77 31.86
C SER A 92 8.08 -18.06 31.90
N VAL A 93 7.97 -16.82 31.40
CA VAL A 93 6.66 -16.27 31.06
C VAL A 93 6.10 -17.14 29.93
N GLN A 94 5.32 -18.16 30.32
CA GLN A 94 4.45 -18.88 29.42
C GLN A 94 3.72 -17.81 28.61
N LEU A 95 3.98 -17.74 27.30
CA LEU A 95 3.00 -17.15 26.40
C LEU A 95 1.68 -17.80 26.82
N ASN A 96 0.69 -17.00 27.20
CA ASN A 96 -0.66 -17.52 27.34
C ASN A 96 -0.92 -18.32 26.05
N SER A 97 -0.99 -19.65 26.17
CA SER A 97 -1.36 -20.51 25.07
C SER A 97 -2.84 -20.25 24.87
N LEU A 98 -3.15 -19.16 24.16
CA LEU A 98 -4.49 -18.87 23.74
C LEU A 98 -4.80 -19.93 22.69
N ASP A 99 -5.33 -21.05 23.16
CA ASP A 99 -5.82 -22.15 22.35
C ASP A 99 -7.10 -21.66 21.65
N TYR A 100 -6.89 -20.87 20.60
CA TYR A 100 -7.94 -20.34 19.75
C TYR A 100 -8.47 -21.39 18.77
N ALA A 101 -7.99 -22.65 18.82
CA ALA A 101 -8.41 -23.70 17.90
C ALA A 101 -9.90 -24.04 18.05
N SER A 102 -10.50 -23.77 19.21
CA SER A 102 -11.93 -23.98 19.46
C SER A 102 -12.79 -22.71 19.32
N ASP A 103 -12.21 -21.52 19.10
CA ASP A 103 -12.99 -20.29 18.95
C ASP A 103 -13.73 -20.31 17.60
N PRO A 104 -15.08 -20.32 17.60
CA PRO A 104 -15.86 -20.39 16.36
C PRO A 104 -15.57 -19.23 15.39
N LEU A 105 -15.26 -18.04 15.92
CA LEU A 105 -14.91 -16.88 15.10
C LEU A 105 -13.53 -17.08 14.46
N ILE A 106 -12.55 -17.59 15.20
CA ILE A 106 -11.21 -17.84 14.68
C ILE A 106 -11.24 -18.94 13.62
N ASN A 107 -12.00 -20.01 13.83
CA ASN A 107 -12.18 -21.06 12.81
C ASN A 107 -12.89 -20.53 11.57
N LYS A 108 -13.88 -19.63 11.73
CA LYS A 108 -14.54 -18.98 10.60
C LYS A 108 -13.59 -18.05 9.84
N LEU A 109 -12.74 -17.30 10.54
CA LEU A 109 -11.72 -16.44 9.92
C LEU A 109 -10.61 -17.23 9.23
N ARG A 110 -10.18 -18.38 9.79
CA ARG A 110 -9.27 -19.31 9.12
C ARG A 110 -9.88 -19.85 7.82
N THR A 111 -11.14 -20.26 7.89
CA THR A 111 -11.89 -20.72 6.71
C THR A 111 -11.97 -19.61 5.66
N VAL A 112 -12.30 -18.37 6.06
CA VAL A 112 -12.31 -17.22 5.15
C VAL A 112 -10.95 -17.08 4.48
N ARG A 113 -9.86 -16.99 5.24
CA ARG A 113 -8.49 -16.89 4.70
C ARG A 113 -8.21 -17.96 3.65
N ASP A 114 -8.56 -19.22 3.93
CA ASP A 114 -8.25 -20.35 3.05
C ASP A 114 -9.12 -20.37 1.77
N THR A 115 -10.23 -19.61 1.75
CA THR A 115 -11.16 -19.53 0.61
C THR A 115 -10.99 -18.26 -0.24
N LEU A 116 -10.30 -17.24 0.27
CA LEU A 116 -10.10 -15.99 -0.46
C LEU A 116 -9.15 -16.18 -1.64
N THR A 117 -9.53 -15.65 -2.79
CA THR A 117 -8.70 -15.69 -4.00
C THR A 117 -7.96 -14.38 -4.26
N ASN A 118 -8.42 -13.29 -3.64
CA ASN A 118 -7.87 -11.94 -3.73
C ASN A 118 -8.20 -11.12 -2.46
N CYS A 119 -7.44 -10.06 -2.18
CA CYS A 119 -7.65 -9.27 -0.96
C CYS A 119 -9.00 -8.53 -0.92
N PRO A 120 -9.53 -7.95 -2.01
CA PRO A 120 -10.80 -7.23 -1.93
C PRO A 120 -12.02 -8.08 -1.52
N GLU A 121 -12.02 -9.39 -1.79
CA GLU A 121 -13.06 -10.32 -1.31
C GLU A 121 -13.17 -10.37 0.22
N LEU A 122 -12.09 -10.06 0.94
CA LEU A 122 -12.07 -10.00 2.41
C LEU A 122 -13.13 -9.04 2.96
N TRP A 123 -13.37 -7.92 2.28
CA TRP A 123 -14.28 -6.89 2.76
C TRP A 123 -15.73 -7.36 2.80
N ALA A 124 -16.16 -8.15 1.82
CA ALA A 124 -17.50 -8.73 1.83
C ALA A 124 -17.66 -9.73 2.98
N GLN A 125 -16.67 -10.61 3.17
CA GLN A 125 -16.67 -11.59 4.26
C GLN A 125 -16.70 -10.90 5.63
N LEU A 126 -15.87 -9.87 5.85
CA LEU A 126 -15.84 -9.16 7.13
C LEU A 126 -17.10 -8.31 7.37
N ALA A 127 -17.70 -7.75 6.31
CA ALA A 127 -18.98 -7.06 6.40
C ALA A 127 -20.10 -8.01 6.87
N ASP A 128 -20.08 -9.27 6.44
CA ASP A 128 -21.05 -10.28 6.89
C ASP A 128 -20.78 -10.78 8.31
N LEU A 129 -19.50 -10.91 8.69
CA LEU A 129 -19.09 -11.46 9.98
C LEU A 129 -19.21 -10.48 11.14
N CYS A 130 -18.82 -9.23 10.91
CA CYS A 130 -18.71 -8.22 11.96
C CYS A 130 -18.99 -6.81 11.42
N PRO A 131 -20.18 -6.56 10.84
CA PRO A 131 -20.49 -5.34 10.08
C PRO A 131 -20.19 -4.04 10.84
N GLU A 132 -20.55 -4.00 12.12
CA GLU A 132 -20.45 -2.81 12.97
C GLU A 132 -19.10 -2.63 13.64
N ARG A 133 -18.16 -3.58 13.49
CA ARG A 133 -16.81 -3.39 14.03
C ARG A 133 -16.05 -2.38 13.17
N ARG A 134 -15.34 -1.48 13.82
CA ARG A 134 -14.46 -0.50 13.18
C ARG A 134 -13.40 -1.23 12.34
N ALA A 135 -13.36 -0.91 11.06
CA ALA A 135 -12.41 -1.42 10.08
C ALA A 135 -11.26 -0.44 9.86
N LEU A 136 -11.56 0.86 9.78
CA LEU A 136 -10.60 1.89 9.41
C LEU A 136 -10.84 3.18 10.20
N LEU A 137 -9.77 3.77 10.74
CA LEU A 137 -9.78 5.07 11.38
C LEU A 137 -8.58 5.90 10.92
N ASP A 138 -8.87 7.08 10.38
CA ASP A 138 -7.88 8.08 9.99
C ASP A 138 -8.36 9.47 10.42
N GLU A 139 -7.57 10.09 11.31
CA GLU A 139 -7.87 11.41 11.89
C GLU A 139 -6.85 12.47 11.46
N HIS A 140 -5.80 12.08 10.72
CA HIS A 140 -4.61 12.93 10.54
C HIS A 140 -4.06 12.95 9.11
N MET A 141 -4.35 11.93 8.32
CA MET A 141 -3.77 11.76 6.99
C MET A 141 -4.78 12.06 5.88
N CYS A 142 -6.00 12.47 6.23
CA CYS A 142 -7.05 12.90 5.32
C CYS A 142 -7.56 14.30 5.68
N ASP A 143 -8.19 14.98 4.70
CA ASP A 143 -8.83 16.29 4.88
C ASP A 143 -9.99 16.29 5.90
N GLU A 144 -10.55 15.11 6.14
CA GLU A 144 -11.64 14.88 7.08
C GLU A 144 -11.41 13.58 7.83
N LYS A 145 -12.01 13.49 9.02
CA LYS A 145 -11.99 12.26 9.80
C LYS A 145 -12.72 11.16 9.03
N ILE A 146 -12.03 10.05 8.81
CA ILE A 146 -12.60 8.82 8.26
C ILE A 146 -12.66 7.80 9.37
N ASP A 147 -13.86 7.34 9.73
CA ASP A 147 -14.11 6.29 10.71
C ASP A 147 -15.15 5.34 10.12
N LEU A 148 -14.70 4.21 9.60
CA LEU A 148 -15.54 3.25 8.87
C LEU A 148 -15.60 1.93 9.61
N ASN A 149 -16.81 1.36 9.70
CA ASN A 149 -17.01 -0.04 10.06
C ASN A 149 -16.81 -0.97 8.84
N PHE A 150 -16.82 -2.29 9.03
CA PHE A 150 -16.59 -3.23 7.92
C PHE A 150 -17.66 -3.16 6.82
N SER A 151 -18.93 -2.92 7.18
CA SER A 151 -20.00 -2.75 6.20
C SER A 151 -19.79 -1.51 5.31
N GLN A 152 -19.43 -0.39 5.91
CA GLN A 152 -19.10 0.85 5.22
C GLN A 152 -17.83 0.71 4.38
N MET A 153 -16.79 0.06 4.90
CA MET A 153 -15.55 -0.16 4.16
C MET A 153 -15.78 -1.02 2.91
N ASN A 154 -16.56 -2.09 3.02
CA ASN A 154 -16.95 -2.90 1.86
C ASN A 154 -17.68 -2.07 0.78
N THR A 155 -18.61 -1.21 1.21
CA THR A 155 -19.34 -0.31 0.31
C THR A 155 -18.40 0.68 -0.38
N VAL A 156 -17.47 1.27 0.38
CA VAL A 156 -16.48 2.23 -0.13
C VAL A 156 -15.54 1.57 -1.14
N VAL A 157 -15.04 0.36 -0.87
CA VAL A 157 -14.17 -0.37 -1.81
C VAL A 157 -14.92 -0.70 -3.09
N GLN A 158 -16.19 -1.12 -3.01
CA GLN A 158 -17.01 -1.39 -4.19
C GLN A 158 -17.29 -0.12 -5.01
N LYS A 159 -17.54 1.02 -4.38
CA LYS A 159 -17.70 2.31 -5.06
C LYS A 159 -16.38 2.76 -5.71
N SER A 160 -15.26 2.61 -5.00
CA SER A 160 -13.92 2.89 -5.52
C SER A 160 -13.62 2.04 -6.76
N ALA A 161 -14.00 0.77 -6.75
CA ALA A 161 -13.87 -0.12 -7.91
C ALA A 161 -14.69 0.37 -9.11
N THR A 162 -15.90 0.88 -8.90
CA THR A 162 -16.69 1.53 -9.96
C THR A 162 -15.95 2.72 -10.56
N VAL A 163 -15.36 3.59 -9.73
CA VAL A 163 -14.58 4.74 -10.20
C VAL A 163 -13.47 4.30 -11.14
N PHE A 164 -12.66 3.32 -10.75
CA PHE A 164 -11.56 2.84 -11.59
C PHE A 164 -12.04 2.09 -12.83
N ALA A 165 -13.11 1.30 -12.72
CA ALA A 165 -13.71 0.63 -13.87
C ALA A 165 -14.27 1.63 -14.90
N ASP A 166 -14.89 2.73 -14.45
CA ASP A 166 -15.39 3.81 -15.32
C ASP A 166 -14.26 4.62 -15.95
N LEU A 167 -13.10 4.71 -15.29
CA LEU A 167 -11.85 5.23 -15.88
C LEU A 167 -11.16 4.22 -16.83
N GLY A 168 -11.78 3.07 -17.07
CA GLY A 168 -11.31 2.05 -18.01
C GLY A 168 -10.21 1.14 -17.46
N ILE A 169 -10.00 1.12 -16.14
CA ILE A 169 -9.12 0.15 -15.49
C ILE A 169 -9.79 -1.22 -15.48
N GLN A 170 -9.01 -2.24 -15.84
CA GLN A 170 -9.45 -3.62 -15.94
C GLN A 170 -8.24 -4.54 -15.71
N LYS A 171 -8.49 -5.85 -15.70
CA LYS A 171 -7.47 -6.88 -15.62
C LYS A 171 -6.26 -6.61 -16.52
N GLY A 172 -5.07 -6.61 -15.92
CA GLY A 172 -3.79 -6.39 -16.61
C GLY A 172 -3.39 -4.93 -16.82
N LYS A 173 -4.20 -3.97 -16.36
CA LYS A 173 -3.84 -2.55 -16.39
C LYS A 173 -3.26 -2.10 -15.04
N ASN A 174 -2.22 -1.29 -15.11
CA ASN A 174 -1.56 -0.74 -13.93
C ASN A 174 -1.95 0.72 -13.71
N VAL A 175 -1.98 1.17 -12.47
CA VAL A 175 -2.24 2.56 -12.09
C VAL A 175 -1.17 3.02 -11.12
N ALA A 176 -0.41 4.06 -11.48
CA ALA A 176 0.52 4.68 -10.55
C ALA A 176 -0.26 5.33 -9.40
N VAL A 177 0.10 4.99 -8.16
CA VAL A 177 -0.45 5.59 -6.94
C VAL A 177 0.68 6.26 -6.19
N LEU A 178 0.75 7.59 -6.34
CA LEU A 178 1.83 8.45 -5.86
C LEU A 178 1.35 9.21 -4.60
N GLY A 179 1.52 8.58 -3.45
CA GLY A 179 1.03 9.13 -2.19
C GLY A 179 1.44 8.33 -0.96
N GLU A 180 1.38 9.02 0.18
CA GLU A 180 1.61 8.44 1.50
C GLU A 180 0.42 7.61 1.98
N ASN A 181 0.70 6.72 2.94
CA ASN A 181 -0.31 5.91 3.59
C ASN A 181 -1.39 6.79 4.25
N SER A 182 -2.65 6.51 3.91
CA SER A 182 -3.85 7.19 4.40
C SER A 182 -5.06 6.28 4.19
N ALA A 183 -6.19 6.60 4.83
CA ALA A 183 -7.43 5.88 4.58
C ALA A 183 -7.84 5.93 3.09
N ARG A 184 -7.70 7.09 2.44
CA ARG A 184 -8.01 7.22 1.00
C ARG A 184 -7.06 6.40 0.12
N TRP A 185 -5.78 6.29 0.49
CA TRP A 185 -4.84 5.42 -0.21
C TRP A 185 -5.31 3.95 -0.19
N LEU A 186 -5.77 3.46 0.97
CA LEU A 186 -6.29 2.10 1.10
C LEU A 186 -7.55 1.89 0.24
N MET A 187 -8.46 2.87 0.22
CA MET A 187 -9.67 2.83 -0.60
C MET A 187 -9.35 2.80 -2.10
N VAL A 188 -8.36 3.59 -2.52
CA VAL A 188 -7.86 3.62 -3.89
C VAL A 188 -7.26 2.28 -4.28
N ASP A 189 -6.32 1.78 -3.48
CA ASP A 189 -5.58 0.55 -3.78
C ASP A 189 -6.52 -0.65 -3.90
N HIS A 190 -7.42 -0.85 -2.92
CA HIS A 190 -8.40 -1.93 -2.98
C HIS A 190 -9.47 -1.73 -4.06
N GLY A 191 -9.77 -0.48 -4.44
CA GLY A 191 -10.66 -0.19 -5.56
C GLY A 191 -10.05 -0.57 -6.90
N ILE A 192 -8.78 -0.21 -7.13
CA ILE A 192 -8.01 -0.61 -8.31
C ILE A 192 -7.96 -2.13 -8.42
N GLN A 193 -7.61 -2.79 -7.31
CA GLN A 193 -7.55 -4.24 -7.22
C GLN A 193 -8.90 -4.90 -7.52
N MET A 194 -10.01 -4.39 -6.95
CA MET A 194 -11.35 -4.93 -7.21
C MET A 194 -11.82 -4.68 -8.65
N ALA A 195 -11.38 -3.58 -9.29
CA ALA A 195 -11.56 -3.35 -10.73
C ALA A 195 -10.65 -4.26 -11.60
N GLY A 196 -9.74 -5.01 -10.98
CA GLY A 196 -8.79 -5.93 -11.59
C GLY A 196 -7.48 -5.30 -12.04
N GLY A 197 -7.28 -4.01 -11.80
CA GLY A 197 -6.00 -3.38 -12.04
C GLY A 197 -4.98 -3.70 -10.93
N ALA A 198 -3.73 -3.29 -11.15
CA ALA A 198 -2.69 -3.32 -10.13
C ALA A 198 -2.18 -1.91 -9.81
N SER A 199 -1.97 -1.62 -8.53
CA SER A 199 -1.40 -0.34 -8.10
C SER A 199 0.11 -0.36 -8.21
N ALA A 200 0.73 0.63 -8.85
CA ALA A 200 2.18 0.86 -8.83
C ALA A 200 2.50 1.97 -7.83
N VAL A 201 3.00 1.61 -6.65
CA VAL A 201 2.93 2.50 -5.48
C VAL A 201 4.26 3.17 -5.18
N ARG A 202 4.21 4.47 -4.85
CA ARG A 202 5.35 5.23 -4.33
C ARG A 202 4.90 6.39 -3.44
N GLY A 203 5.72 6.70 -2.42
CA GLY A 203 5.51 7.87 -1.55
C GLY A 203 5.57 9.18 -2.34
N ALA A 204 4.81 10.18 -1.90
CA ALA A 204 4.68 11.48 -2.56
C ALA A 204 5.96 12.34 -2.46
N ASP A 205 6.82 12.03 -1.49
CA ASP A 205 8.06 12.77 -1.25
C ASP A 205 9.28 12.20 -1.99
N ALA A 206 9.10 11.12 -2.77
CA ALA A 206 10.16 10.64 -3.65
C ALA A 206 10.52 11.70 -4.71
N PRO A 207 11.78 11.71 -5.22
CA PRO A 207 12.20 12.62 -6.28
C PRO A 207 11.26 12.55 -7.50
N ILE A 208 10.99 13.70 -8.14
CA ILE A 208 10.04 13.76 -9.26
C ILE A 208 10.45 12.82 -10.39
N ASP A 209 11.73 12.78 -10.76
CA ASP A 209 12.25 11.87 -11.78
C ASP A 209 11.97 10.39 -11.44
N GLU A 210 11.93 10.07 -10.15
CA GLU A 210 11.58 8.73 -9.68
C GLU A 210 10.10 8.42 -9.91
N LEU A 211 9.22 9.39 -9.64
CA LEU A 211 7.78 9.26 -9.86
C LEU A 211 7.46 9.12 -11.36
N LEU A 212 8.14 9.92 -12.21
CA LEU A 212 8.01 9.82 -13.67
C LEU A 212 8.44 8.44 -14.17
N TYR A 213 9.61 7.98 -13.72
CA TYR A 213 10.11 6.65 -14.05
C TYR A 213 9.16 5.54 -13.58
N ILE A 214 8.55 5.65 -12.40
CA ILE A 214 7.63 4.64 -11.89
C ILE A 214 6.37 4.57 -12.74
N TYR A 215 5.81 5.71 -13.14
CA TYR A 215 4.66 5.75 -14.05
C TYR A 215 4.98 5.09 -15.39
N GLU A 216 6.16 5.38 -15.94
CA GLU A 216 6.66 4.82 -17.18
C GLU A 216 6.89 3.30 -17.07
N HIS A 217 7.74 2.89 -16.13
CA HIS A 217 8.19 1.51 -15.93
C HIS A 217 7.05 0.58 -15.48
N SER A 218 6.06 1.11 -14.77
CA SER A 218 4.88 0.32 -14.41
C SER A 218 3.87 0.20 -15.54
N ASP A 219 4.11 0.79 -16.72
CA ASP A 219 3.18 0.79 -17.84
C ASP A 219 1.76 1.26 -17.44
N SER A 220 1.70 2.37 -16.70
CA SER A 220 0.44 2.88 -16.15
C SER A 220 -0.57 3.27 -17.25
N ALA A 221 -1.81 2.82 -17.11
CA ALA A 221 -2.82 2.84 -18.17
C ALA A 221 -3.53 4.19 -18.35
N GLY A 222 -2.78 5.28 -18.52
CA GLY A 222 -3.32 6.62 -18.76
C GLY A 222 -3.99 7.28 -17.54
N VAL A 223 -3.98 6.63 -16.37
CA VAL A 223 -4.51 7.14 -15.11
C VAL A 223 -3.39 7.14 -14.07
N ALA A 224 -3.25 8.23 -13.31
CA ALA A 224 -2.40 8.27 -12.12
C ALA A 224 -3.18 8.83 -10.93
N VAL A 225 -2.95 8.25 -9.76
CA VAL A 225 -3.45 8.77 -8.49
C VAL A 225 -2.35 9.58 -7.83
N VAL A 226 -2.68 10.80 -7.41
CA VAL A 226 -1.74 11.76 -6.81
C VAL A 226 -2.27 12.18 -5.45
N GLN A 227 -1.41 12.20 -4.43
CA GLN A 227 -1.78 12.53 -3.05
C GLN A 227 -2.61 13.80 -2.91
N GLY A 228 -2.22 14.87 -3.60
CA GLY A 228 -2.93 16.12 -3.51
C GLY A 228 -2.29 17.25 -4.32
N PRO A 229 -2.85 18.47 -4.18
CA PRO A 229 -2.49 19.62 -5.00
C PRO A 229 -1.01 20.01 -4.94
N ARG A 230 -0.34 19.85 -3.78
CA ARG A 230 1.10 20.15 -3.66
C ARG A 230 1.97 19.28 -4.55
N LEU A 231 1.75 17.96 -4.56
CA LEU A 231 2.53 17.06 -5.42
C LEU A 231 2.26 17.36 -6.90
N LEU A 232 0.99 17.57 -7.25
CA LEU A 232 0.62 17.98 -8.59
C LEU A 232 1.34 19.27 -9.02
N GLN A 233 1.39 20.28 -8.15
CA GLN A 233 2.11 21.52 -8.45
C GLN A 233 3.62 21.30 -8.61
N LYS A 234 4.23 20.38 -7.85
CA LYS A 234 5.64 19.99 -8.04
C LYS A 234 5.84 19.36 -9.42
N LEU A 235 4.95 18.46 -9.86
CA LEU A 235 4.99 17.85 -11.19
C LEU A 235 4.89 18.90 -12.30
N ILE A 236 3.92 19.83 -12.22
CA ILE A 236 3.76 20.93 -13.20
C ILE A 236 5.03 21.80 -13.27
N LYS A 237 5.59 22.19 -12.12
CA LYS A 237 6.80 23.01 -12.07
C LYS A 237 8.00 22.29 -12.67
N HIS A 238 8.15 21.01 -12.36
CA HIS A 238 9.23 20.20 -12.90
C HIS A 238 9.11 20.08 -14.42
N ALA A 239 7.93 19.72 -14.95
CA ALA A 239 7.70 19.62 -16.39
C ALA A 239 8.02 20.93 -17.13
N LYS A 240 7.57 22.07 -16.60
CA LYS A 240 7.92 23.41 -17.15
C LYS A 240 9.42 23.69 -17.11
N ALA A 241 10.12 23.30 -16.04
CA ALA A 241 11.55 23.53 -15.88
C ALA A 241 12.41 22.63 -16.80
N THR A 242 11.94 21.43 -17.10
CA THR A 242 12.65 20.45 -17.95
C THR A 242 12.18 20.45 -19.40
N GLY A 243 11.17 21.27 -19.75
CA GLY A 243 10.62 21.35 -21.10
C GLY A 243 9.81 20.11 -21.51
N LEU A 244 9.32 19.34 -20.54
CA LEU A 244 8.45 18.19 -20.79
C LEU A 244 7.03 18.69 -21.09
N GLU A 245 6.36 18.01 -22.03
CA GLU A 245 4.94 18.22 -22.29
C GLU A 245 4.09 17.60 -21.15
N ASN A 246 2.94 18.22 -20.87
CA ASN A 246 2.02 17.83 -19.80
C ASN A 246 2.71 17.76 -18.42
N LEU A 247 2.62 16.60 -17.75
CA LEU A 247 3.22 16.36 -16.43
C LEU A 247 4.51 15.53 -16.48
N GLY A 248 5.01 15.19 -17.68
CA GLY A 248 6.12 14.24 -17.85
C GLY A 248 5.78 12.78 -17.52
N LEU A 249 4.54 12.50 -17.11
CA LEU A 249 4.01 11.15 -16.87
C LEU A 249 3.57 10.55 -18.21
N GLN A 250 4.39 9.68 -18.80
CA GLN A 250 4.12 9.03 -20.08
C GLN A 250 4.74 7.64 -20.16
N ASN A 251 4.24 6.80 -21.06
CA ASN A 251 4.84 5.52 -21.47
C ASN A 251 4.51 5.19 -22.93
N ASP A 252 5.19 4.20 -23.49
CA ASP A 252 5.04 3.81 -24.89
C ASP A 252 3.65 3.19 -25.19
N SER A 253 3.05 2.48 -24.23
CA SER A 253 1.80 1.75 -24.45
C SER A 253 0.55 2.62 -24.46
N TYR A 254 0.52 3.66 -23.61
CA TYR A 254 -0.67 4.50 -23.37
C TYR A 254 -0.44 5.99 -23.66
N GLY A 255 0.80 6.39 -23.95
CA GLY A 255 1.17 7.78 -24.19
C GLY A 255 1.20 8.60 -22.89
N PRO A 256 0.93 9.92 -22.96
CA PRO A 256 0.88 10.76 -21.77
C PRO A 256 -0.33 10.40 -20.89
N VAL A 257 -0.20 10.67 -19.60
CA VAL A 257 -1.31 10.56 -18.64
C VAL A 257 -2.52 11.37 -19.11
N LYS A 258 -3.70 10.76 -19.02
CA LYS A 258 -4.98 11.34 -19.47
C LYS A 258 -5.77 11.91 -18.31
N THR A 259 -5.77 11.19 -17.18
CA THR A 259 -6.53 11.56 -15.99
C THR A 259 -5.66 11.46 -14.74
N ILE A 260 -5.63 12.54 -13.96
CA ILE A 260 -5.10 12.58 -12.60
C ILE A 260 -6.26 12.49 -11.61
N LEU A 261 -6.19 11.52 -10.72
CA LEU A 261 -7.13 11.36 -9.61
C LEU A 261 -6.48 11.85 -8.32
N LEU A 262 -7.00 12.92 -7.75
CA LEU A 262 -6.48 13.49 -6.50
C LEU A 262 -7.12 12.81 -5.29
N MET A 263 -6.30 12.22 -4.41
CA MET A 263 -6.80 11.66 -3.14
C MET A 263 -7.27 12.76 -2.19
N HIS A 264 -6.73 13.97 -2.30
CA HIS A 264 -7.14 15.13 -1.51
C HIS A 264 -6.80 14.96 -0.02
N ARG A 265 -5.56 15.35 0.30
CA ARG A 265 -5.05 15.54 1.66
C ARG A 265 -4.98 17.03 2.04
N GLU A 266 -5.47 17.91 1.15
CA GLU A 266 -5.49 19.36 1.33
C GLU A 266 -6.62 20.00 0.54
N LYS A 267 -7.74 20.31 1.21
CA LYS A 267 -8.88 20.99 0.59
C LYS A 267 -8.45 22.28 -0.10
N LYS A 268 -8.64 22.30 -1.41
CA LYS A 268 -8.45 23.44 -2.31
C LYS A 268 -9.80 23.76 -2.93
N SER A 269 -10.06 25.03 -3.23
CA SER A 269 -11.30 25.38 -3.92
C SER A 269 -11.33 24.70 -5.29
N ASP A 270 -12.54 24.45 -5.80
CA ASP A 270 -12.73 23.92 -7.15
C ASP A 270 -12.03 24.81 -8.20
N GLU A 271 -11.97 26.12 -7.95
CA GLU A 271 -11.23 27.09 -8.76
C GLU A 271 -9.72 26.84 -8.78
N ASP A 272 -9.13 26.54 -7.62
CA ASP A 272 -7.70 26.22 -7.51
C ASP A 272 -7.37 24.91 -8.24
N ILE A 273 -8.24 23.90 -8.15
CA ILE A 273 -8.09 22.63 -8.86
C ILE A 273 -8.25 22.84 -10.38
N ALA A 274 -9.25 23.62 -10.80
CA ALA A 274 -9.48 23.93 -12.21
C ALA A 274 -8.29 24.69 -12.82
N LYS A 275 -7.68 25.61 -12.07
CA LYS A 275 -6.45 26.30 -12.49
C LYS A 275 -5.29 25.32 -12.65
N LEU A 276 -5.09 24.40 -11.70
CA LEU A 276 -4.05 23.38 -11.81
C LEU A 276 -4.29 22.46 -13.02
N ALA A 277 -5.55 22.10 -13.32
CA ALA A 277 -5.90 21.29 -14.48
C ALA A 277 -5.57 21.99 -15.79
N ALA A 278 -5.95 23.28 -15.91
CA ALA A 278 -5.62 24.10 -17.07
C ALA A 278 -4.10 24.27 -17.25
N GLU A 279 -3.35 24.44 -16.16
CA GLU A 279 -1.89 24.54 -16.20
C GLU A 279 -1.19 23.23 -16.55
N ALA A 280 -1.74 22.10 -16.13
CA ALA A 280 -1.19 20.77 -16.36
C ALA A 280 -1.52 20.21 -17.75
N GLY A 281 -2.58 20.72 -18.40
CA GLY A 281 -3.07 20.19 -19.67
C GLY A 281 -3.66 18.78 -19.57
N VAL A 282 -4.07 18.35 -18.37
CA VAL A 282 -4.59 17.01 -18.07
C VAL A 282 -5.94 17.10 -17.36
N GLU A 283 -6.79 16.10 -17.55
CA GLU A 283 -8.02 16.00 -16.78
C GLU A 283 -7.70 15.72 -15.31
N ILE A 284 -8.28 16.50 -14.40
CA ILE A 284 -8.14 16.30 -12.96
C ILE A 284 -9.50 16.00 -12.37
N LYS A 285 -9.57 14.92 -11.60
CA LYS A 285 -10.75 14.54 -10.82
C LYS A 285 -10.37 14.38 -9.35
N VAL A 286 -11.30 14.64 -8.45
CA VAL A 286 -11.12 14.41 -7.01
C VAL A 286 -11.73 13.06 -6.65
N PHE A 287 -10.97 12.21 -5.97
CA PHE A 287 -11.41 10.87 -5.62
C PHE A 287 -12.66 10.86 -4.71
N GLY A 288 -12.73 11.78 -3.75
CA GLY A 288 -13.90 11.93 -2.87
C GLY A 288 -15.19 12.16 -3.66
N ASP A 289 -15.20 13.13 -4.57
CA ASP A 289 -16.38 13.48 -5.34
C ASP A 289 -16.86 12.32 -6.23
N LEU A 290 -15.92 11.60 -6.86
CA LEU A 290 -16.25 10.43 -7.66
C LEU A 290 -16.78 9.28 -6.79
N LEU A 291 -16.23 9.09 -5.59
CA LEU A 291 -16.66 8.06 -4.66
C LEU A 291 -18.08 8.33 -4.14
N ASP A 292 -18.40 9.59 -3.85
CA ASP A 292 -19.72 10.01 -3.39
C ASP A 292 -20.78 9.78 -4.48
N ALA A 293 -20.45 10.11 -5.74
CA ALA A 293 -21.32 9.90 -6.90
C ALA A 293 -21.44 8.43 -7.34
N ALA A 294 -20.43 7.60 -7.06
CA ALA A 294 -20.42 6.21 -7.51
C ALA A 294 -21.41 5.33 -6.75
N SER A 295 -21.98 4.35 -7.46
CA SER A 295 -22.68 3.21 -6.85
C SER A 295 -21.72 2.02 -6.71
N PRO A 296 -21.97 1.07 -5.78
CA PRO A 296 -21.16 -0.14 -5.67
C PRO A 296 -21.04 -0.90 -7.00
N LEU A 297 -19.85 -1.43 -7.29
CA LEU A 297 -19.56 -2.11 -8.55
C LEU A 297 -20.50 -3.31 -8.77
N ASP A 298 -21.21 -3.25 -9.89
CA ASP A 298 -22.08 -4.31 -10.38
C ASP A 298 -21.31 -5.65 -10.43
N PRO A 299 -21.81 -6.73 -9.79
CA PRO A 299 -21.18 -8.04 -9.85
C PRO A 299 -20.88 -8.55 -11.26
N SER A 300 -21.69 -8.19 -12.26
CA SER A 300 -21.47 -8.57 -13.67
C SER A 300 -20.26 -7.89 -14.31
N ARG A 301 -19.80 -6.75 -13.75
CA ARG A 301 -18.61 -6.01 -14.19
C ARG A 301 -17.34 -6.44 -13.44
N ARG A 302 -17.45 -7.32 -12.43
CA ARG A 302 -16.29 -7.75 -11.63
C ARG A 302 -15.44 -8.73 -12.44
N PRO A 303 -14.11 -8.48 -12.56
CA PRO A 303 -13.24 -9.42 -13.24
C PRO A 303 -13.04 -10.69 -12.40
N SER A 304 -12.76 -11.80 -13.08
CA SER A 304 -12.26 -13.01 -12.40
C SER A 304 -10.77 -12.81 -12.08
N LEU A 305 -10.48 -12.70 -10.79
CA LEU A 305 -9.14 -12.55 -10.24
C LEU A 305 -8.68 -13.87 -9.60
N GLY A 306 -7.41 -14.20 -9.75
CA GLY A 306 -6.82 -15.38 -9.15
C GLY A 306 -5.35 -15.19 -8.84
N HIS A 307 -4.71 -16.21 -8.25
CA HIS A 307 -3.39 -16.10 -7.64
C HIS A 307 -2.22 -15.67 -8.54
N SER A 308 -2.40 -15.71 -9.87
CA SER A 308 -1.42 -15.27 -10.86
C SER A 308 -1.57 -13.80 -11.26
N ASP A 309 -2.63 -13.13 -10.81
CA ASP A 309 -2.87 -11.72 -11.12
C ASP A 309 -2.05 -10.83 -10.19
N ILE A 310 -1.54 -9.72 -10.73
CA ILE A 310 -0.76 -8.76 -9.96
C ILE A 310 -1.73 -7.93 -9.11
N ALA A 311 -1.43 -7.82 -7.82
CA ALA A 311 -2.16 -6.98 -6.87
C ALA A 311 -1.57 -5.58 -6.82
N THR A 312 -0.25 -5.51 -6.62
CA THR A 312 0.48 -4.28 -6.38
C THR A 312 1.92 -4.43 -6.86
N ILE A 313 2.49 -3.36 -7.41
CA ILE A 313 3.90 -3.24 -7.74
C ILE A 313 4.52 -2.26 -6.74
N VAL A 314 5.39 -2.77 -5.87
CA VAL A 314 6.05 -1.95 -4.84
C VAL A 314 7.42 -1.51 -5.33
N TYR A 315 7.66 -0.21 -5.35
CA TYR A 315 8.94 0.36 -5.74
C TYR A 315 9.79 0.78 -4.54
N THR A 316 11.05 0.33 -4.55
CA THR A 316 12.06 0.74 -3.58
C THR A 316 13.12 1.59 -4.26
N SER A 317 13.47 2.73 -3.67
CA SER A 317 14.67 3.48 -4.04
C SER A 317 15.89 2.62 -3.73
N GLY A 318 16.48 2.00 -4.76
CA GLY A 318 17.71 1.24 -4.59
C GLY A 318 18.86 2.17 -4.19
N THR A 319 19.89 1.63 -3.54
CA THR A 319 21.05 2.39 -3.08
C THR A 319 21.97 2.85 -4.22
N THR A 320 21.81 2.32 -5.44
CA THR A 320 22.77 2.53 -6.55
C THR A 320 22.13 2.63 -7.94
N GLY A 321 20.86 3.02 -8.07
CA GLY A 321 20.25 3.17 -9.40
C GLY A 321 18.74 3.42 -9.42
N ARG A 322 18.14 3.32 -10.62
CA ARG A 322 16.70 3.46 -10.81
C ARG A 322 15.92 2.48 -9.91
N PRO A 323 14.74 2.87 -9.39
CA PRO A 323 13.92 2.00 -8.55
C PRO A 323 13.63 0.65 -9.19
N LYS A 324 13.53 -0.38 -8.35
CA LYS A 324 13.11 -1.71 -8.76
C LYS A 324 11.67 -1.93 -8.30
N GLY A 325 10.82 -2.38 -9.22
CA GLY A 325 9.44 -2.77 -8.92
C GLY A 325 9.37 -4.25 -8.55
N VAL A 326 8.80 -4.55 -7.38
CA VAL A 326 8.48 -5.92 -6.96
C VAL A 326 7.00 -6.15 -7.19
N MET A 327 6.67 -7.10 -8.06
CA MET A 327 5.29 -7.51 -8.31
C MET A 327 4.80 -8.43 -7.19
N LEU A 328 3.76 -8.00 -6.49
CA LEU A 328 3.04 -8.80 -5.51
C LEU A 328 1.81 -9.41 -6.18
N PHE A 329 1.67 -10.72 -6.02
CA PHE A 329 0.54 -11.49 -6.54
C PHE A 329 -0.38 -11.89 -5.37
N TRP A 330 -1.61 -12.27 -5.68
CA TRP A 330 -2.54 -12.83 -4.70
C TRP A 330 -2.04 -14.21 -4.26
N LYS A 331 -1.17 -14.28 -3.26
CA LYS A 331 -0.85 -15.54 -2.60
C LYS A 331 -0.87 -15.25 -1.11
N LEU A 332 -2.02 -15.54 -0.50
CA LEU A 332 -2.24 -15.48 0.94
C LEU A 332 -1.46 -16.59 1.65
#